data_AF-A0A2J6PQD5-F1
#
_entry.id   AF-A0A2J6PQD5-F1
#
_cell.length_a   1.000
_cell.length_b   1.000
_cell.length_c   1.000
_cell.angle_alpha   90.00
_cell.angle_beta   90.00
_cell.angle_gamma   90.00
#
_symmetry.space_group_name_H-M   'P 1'
#
loop_
_entity.id
_entity.type
_entity.pdbx_description
1 polymer ?
#
loop_
_entity_poly.entity_id
_entity_poly.type
_entity_poly.pdbx_seq_one_letter_code
_entity_poly.pdbx_strand_id
1 'polypeptide(L)'
;MLTVCRRPNTYTSCQYLNIQPLSLKWRQALTNIAPITHLIFDLTLPRPLSPSSFPGGLEFQKIYWDTGLPSEGGLAVLVRDVTTMVITITTGMRMRAGGVLKFEVVYDQSEGVTPKAMNLLQKQLRELEKEYKKTSDSKTARREGDRGD
;
A
#
# COMPACT_ATOMS: atom_id res chain seq x y z
N MET A 1 -11.18 -10.19 -8.81
CA MET A 1 -11.94 -9.19 -9.55
C MET A 1 -12.15 -8.02 -8.61
N LEU A 2 -11.76 -6.80 -8.99
CA LEU A 2 -12.12 -5.60 -8.21
C LEU A 2 -13.63 -5.40 -8.36
N THR A 3 -14.30 -5.03 -7.28
CA THR A 3 -15.75 -4.78 -7.30
C THR A 3 -16.04 -3.34 -6.92
N VAL A 4 -17.17 -2.82 -7.37
CA VAL A 4 -17.61 -1.47 -7.00
C VAL A 4 -18.61 -1.57 -5.85
N CYS A 5 -18.36 -0.83 -4.78
CA CYS A 5 -19.27 -0.64 -3.67
C CYS A 5 -20.00 0.71 -3.85
N ARG A 6 -21.34 0.67 -3.94
CA ARG A 6 -22.18 1.87 -3.81
C ARG A 6 -22.42 2.14 -2.32
N ARG A 7 -22.03 3.32 -1.85
CA ARG A 7 -22.51 3.82 -0.54
C ARG A 7 -23.75 4.69 -0.81
N PRO A 8 -24.84 4.53 -0.04
CA PRO A 8 -26.00 5.41 -0.19
C PRO A 8 -25.63 6.79 0.35
N ASN A 9 -25.36 7.74 -0.53
CA ASN A 9 -25.31 9.15 -0.18
C ASN A 9 -26.04 9.95 -1.27
N THR A 10 -26.97 10.81 -0.87
CA THR A 10 -28.12 11.22 -1.68
C THR A 10 -27.86 12.35 -2.70
N TYR A 11 -26.62 12.73 -2.99
CA TYR A 11 -26.36 13.87 -3.90
C TYR A 11 -25.18 13.72 -4.87
N THR A 12 -24.38 12.65 -4.80
CA THR A 12 -23.23 12.45 -5.68
C THR A 12 -23.10 10.99 -6.15
N SER A 13 -22.87 10.76 -7.44
CA SER A 13 -22.71 9.43 -8.06
C SER A 13 -21.33 8.82 -7.76
N CYS A 14 -20.94 8.79 -6.49
CA CYS A 14 -19.65 8.26 -6.04
C CYS A 14 -19.68 6.73 -5.94
N GLN A 15 -18.69 6.09 -6.55
CA GLN A 15 -18.51 4.64 -6.58
C GLN A 15 -17.16 4.31 -5.96
N TYR A 16 -17.12 3.44 -4.96
CA TYR A 16 -15.85 3.07 -4.30
C TYR A 16 -15.34 1.73 -4.80
N LEU A 17 -14.05 1.67 -5.11
CA LEU A 17 -13.40 0.41 -5.45
C LEU A 17 -13.14 -0.42 -4.20
N ASN A 18 -13.68 -1.63 -4.19
CA ASN A 18 -13.36 -2.65 -3.21
C ASN A 18 -12.04 -3.32 -3.57
N ILE A 19 -10.99 -2.91 -2.88
CA ILE A 19 -9.64 -3.44 -3.07
C ILE A 19 -9.33 -4.65 -2.15
N GLN A 20 -10.27 -5.10 -1.32
CA GLN A 20 -10.07 -6.27 -0.45
C GLN A 20 -9.69 -7.55 -1.21
N PRO A 21 -10.30 -7.87 -2.37
CA PRO A 21 -9.88 -9.02 -3.17
C PRO A 21 -8.42 -8.92 -3.62
N LEU A 22 -7.92 -7.70 -3.88
CA LEU A 22 -6.53 -7.46 -4.23
C LEU A 22 -5.61 -7.69 -3.03
N SER A 23 -5.98 -7.18 -1.85
CA SER A 23 -5.25 -7.44 -0.59
C SER A 23 -5.12 -8.94 -0.31
N LEU A 24 -6.21 -9.70 -0.47
CA LEU A 24 -6.21 -11.14 -0.27
C LEU A 24 -5.27 -11.85 -1.25
N LYS A 25 -5.37 -11.54 -2.55
CA LYS A 25 -4.51 -12.14 -3.58
C LYS A 25 -3.03 -11.84 -3.34
N TRP A 26 -2.71 -10.61 -2.96
CA TRP A 26 -1.33 -10.26 -2.60
C TRP A 26 -0.84 -11.09 -1.41
N ARG A 27 -1.59 -11.16 -0.31
CA ARG A 27 -1.19 -12.00 0.84
C ARG A 27 -0.92 -13.46 0.45
N GLN A 28 -1.78 -14.04 -0.39
CA GLN A 28 -1.61 -15.41 -0.90
C GLN A 28 -0.39 -15.56 -1.82
N ALA A 29 -0.10 -14.57 -2.67
CA ALA A 29 1.09 -14.61 -3.51
C ALA A 29 2.37 -14.49 -2.67
N LEU A 30 2.36 -13.62 -1.66
CA LEU A 30 3.52 -13.34 -0.82
C LEU A 30 3.91 -14.51 0.10
N THR A 31 3.00 -15.41 0.46
CA THR A 31 3.37 -16.59 1.27
C THR A 31 4.30 -17.54 0.53
N ASN A 32 4.26 -17.54 -0.80
CA ASN A 32 4.97 -18.50 -1.65
C ASN A 32 6.32 -17.99 -2.18
N ILE A 33 6.67 -16.73 -1.93
CA ILE A 33 7.92 -16.14 -2.40
C ILE A 33 8.92 -15.98 -1.26
N ALA A 34 10.22 -16.05 -1.54
CA ALA A 34 11.25 -15.77 -0.54
C ALA A 34 11.06 -14.36 0.09
N PRO A 35 11.45 -14.15 1.35
CA PRO A 35 11.34 -12.84 1.98
C PRO A 35 12.05 -11.76 1.15
N ILE A 36 11.32 -10.71 0.80
CA ILE A 36 11.84 -9.58 0.03
C ILE A 36 12.42 -8.56 1.02
N THR A 37 13.68 -8.16 0.82
CA THR A 37 14.38 -7.22 1.71
C THR A 37 14.06 -5.75 1.45
N HIS A 38 13.60 -5.43 0.24
CA HIS A 38 13.22 -4.08 -0.15
C HIS A 38 11.88 -4.09 -0.91
N LEU A 39 10.84 -3.50 -0.33
CA LEU A 39 9.53 -3.37 -1.00
C LEU A 39 9.26 -1.90 -1.34
N ILE A 40 8.83 -1.69 -2.59
CA ILE A 40 8.39 -0.39 -3.09
C ILE A 40 6.90 -0.50 -3.35
N PHE A 41 6.12 0.35 -2.69
CA PHE A 41 4.69 0.48 -2.90
C PHE A 41 4.43 1.68 -3.80
N ASP A 42 4.21 1.41 -5.09
CA ASP A 42 3.72 2.42 -6.02
C ASP A 42 2.20 2.57 -5.85
N LEU A 43 1.80 3.72 -5.31
CA LEU A 43 0.42 4.09 -5.06
C LEU A 43 -0.09 5.11 -6.09
N THR A 44 0.66 5.42 -7.15
CA THR A 44 0.16 6.30 -8.20
C THR A 44 -1.09 5.72 -8.87
N LEU A 45 -2.08 6.57 -9.15
CA LEU A 45 -3.31 6.11 -9.78
C LEU A 45 -3.06 5.77 -11.26
N PRO A 46 -3.77 4.76 -11.79
CA PRO A 46 -3.64 4.41 -13.21
C PRO A 46 -3.92 5.63 -14.08
N ARG A 47 -3.04 5.86 -15.07
CA ARG A 47 -3.21 6.89 -16.11
C ARG A 47 -3.42 6.21 -17.46
N PRO A 48 -4.21 6.81 -18.37
CA PRO A 48 -4.35 6.28 -19.72
C PRO A 48 -2.98 6.35 -20.42
N LEU A 49 -2.58 5.26 -21.06
CA LEU A 49 -1.30 5.17 -21.80
C LEU A 49 -1.30 6.06 -23.05
N SER A 50 -2.46 6.24 -23.68
CA SER A 50 -2.73 7.19 -24.75
C SER A 50 -4.25 7.38 -24.89
N PRO A 51 -4.76 8.58 -25.23
CA PRO A 51 -6.17 8.80 -25.50
C PRO A 51 -6.76 7.88 -26.61
N SER A 52 -5.91 7.26 -27.44
CA SER A 52 -6.33 6.39 -28.56
C SER A 52 -6.11 4.88 -28.33
N SER A 53 -5.70 4.45 -27.13
CA SER A 53 -5.17 3.08 -26.91
C SER A 53 -6.17 2.04 -26.39
N PHE A 54 -7.45 2.37 -26.24
CA PHE A 54 -8.47 1.41 -25.81
C PHE A 54 -9.12 0.73 -27.01
N PRO A 55 -8.95 -0.60 -27.18
CA PRO A 55 -9.61 -1.34 -28.26
C PRO A 55 -11.13 -1.28 -28.05
N GLY A 56 -11.88 -0.92 -29.10
CA GLY A 56 -13.35 -0.97 -29.08
C GLY A 56 -14.05 0.30 -28.56
N GLY A 57 -13.38 1.45 -28.52
CA GLY A 57 -14.04 2.73 -28.18
C GLY A 57 -14.42 2.89 -26.70
N LEU A 58 -13.86 2.06 -25.81
CA LEU A 58 -14.04 2.19 -24.38
C LEU A 58 -13.27 3.41 -23.87
N GLU A 59 -13.97 4.36 -23.25
CA GLU A 59 -13.30 5.48 -22.60
C GLU A 59 -12.61 5.04 -21.30
N PHE A 60 -11.43 5.60 -21.05
CA PHE A 60 -10.73 5.37 -19.79
C PHE A 60 -11.55 5.95 -18.63
N GLN A 61 -12.05 5.07 -17.75
CA GLN A 61 -12.68 5.52 -16.53
C GLN A 61 -11.61 5.97 -15.53
N LYS A 62 -11.51 7.29 -15.33
CA LYS A 62 -10.56 7.87 -14.37
C LYS A 62 -10.90 7.44 -12.93
N ILE A 63 -9.86 7.04 -12.20
CA ILE A 63 -9.92 6.69 -10.79
C ILE A 63 -9.38 7.87 -9.99
N TYR A 64 -9.97 8.12 -8.83
CA TYR A 64 -9.58 9.18 -7.91
C TYR A 64 -9.26 8.62 -6.53
N TRP A 65 -8.51 9.37 -5.73
CA TRP A 65 -8.52 9.18 -4.29
C TRP A 65 -9.84 9.69 -3.73
N ASP A 66 -10.35 9.05 -2.67
CA ASP A 66 -11.58 9.50 -2.00
C ASP A 66 -11.48 10.93 -1.45
N THR A 67 -10.27 11.41 -1.18
CA THR A 67 -9.99 12.78 -0.73
C THR A 67 -9.85 13.78 -1.88
N GLY A 68 -9.70 13.32 -3.12
CA GLY A 68 -9.52 14.14 -4.32
C GLY A 68 -10.66 13.98 -5.34
N LEU A 69 -11.79 13.43 -4.91
CA LEU A 69 -12.92 13.12 -5.78
C LEU A 69 -13.68 14.41 -6.17
N PRO A 70 -13.99 14.62 -7.47
CA PRO A 70 -14.79 15.77 -7.91
C PRO A 70 -16.21 15.76 -7.35
N SER A 71 -16.84 16.93 -7.31
CA SER A 71 -18.24 17.07 -6.89
C SER A 71 -19.22 16.38 -7.83
N GLU A 72 -18.88 16.21 -9.11
CA GLU A 72 -19.71 15.43 -10.05
C GLU A 72 -19.70 13.92 -9.76
N GLY A 73 -18.84 13.46 -8.83
CA GLY A 73 -18.67 12.06 -8.48
C GLY A 73 -17.64 11.36 -9.38
N GLY A 74 -17.62 10.03 -9.31
CA GLY A 74 -16.63 9.22 -10.02
C GLY A 74 -16.28 7.93 -9.29
N LEU A 75 -15.25 7.25 -9.80
CA LEU A 75 -14.72 6.03 -9.23
C LEU A 75 -13.56 6.35 -8.29
N ALA A 76 -13.71 6.02 -7.00
CA ALA A 76 -12.76 6.40 -5.95
C ALA A 76 -12.13 5.18 -5.27
N VAL A 77 -10.87 5.30 -4.87
CA VAL A 77 -10.21 4.38 -3.95
C VAL A 77 -10.10 5.04 -2.58
N LEU A 78 -10.47 4.30 -1.53
CA LEU A 78 -10.34 4.78 -0.15
C LEU A 78 -8.86 4.76 0.27
N VAL A 79 -8.33 5.92 0.66
CA VAL A 79 -6.96 6.03 1.20
C VAL A 79 -6.74 5.06 2.37
N ARG A 80 -7.75 4.91 3.24
CA ARG A 80 -7.71 3.99 4.38
C ARG A 80 -7.49 2.53 3.95
N ASP A 81 -8.17 2.09 2.91
CA ASP A 81 -8.12 0.68 2.48
C ASP A 81 -6.74 0.38 1.91
N VAL A 82 -6.19 1.30 1.10
CA VAL A 82 -4.84 1.15 0.53
C VAL A 82 -3.79 1.14 1.63
N THR A 83 -3.87 2.09 2.56
CA THR A 83 -2.96 2.16 3.71
C THR A 83 -2.98 0.85 4.52
N THR A 84 -4.17 0.32 4.78
CA THR A 84 -4.34 -0.95 5.50
C THR A 84 -3.70 -2.12 4.75
N MET A 85 -3.85 -2.18 3.43
CA MET A 85 -3.23 -3.20 2.59
C MET A 85 -1.70 -3.13 2.67
N VAL A 86 -1.12 -1.94 2.51
CA VAL A 86 0.33 -1.71 2.56
C VAL A 86 0.91 -2.15 3.92
N ILE A 87 0.28 -1.75 5.03
CA ILE A 87 0.71 -2.15 6.37
C ILE A 87 0.64 -3.67 6.52
N THR A 88 -0.46 -4.29 6.09
CA THR A 88 -0.64 -5.75 6.19
C THR A 88 0.45 -6.52 5.44
N ILE A 89 0.77 -6.10 4.21
CA ILE A 89 1.84 -6.70 3.40
C ILE A 89 3.20 -6.53 4.09
N THR A 90 3.49 -5.32 4.56
CA THR A 90 4.74 -4.96 5.23
C THR A 90 4.96 -5.79 6.50
N THR A 91 3.94 -5.87 7.36
CA THR A 91 3.97 -6.70 8.58
C THR A 91 4.17 -8.17 8.23
N GLY A 92 3.45 -8.70 7.24
CA GLY A 92 3.61 -10.09 6.80
C GLY A 92 5.02 -10.38 6.28
N MET A 93 5.60 -9.47 5.49
CA MET A 93 6.99 -9.60 5.04
C MET A 93 7.97 -9.58 6.19
N ARG A 94 7.76 -8.69 7.15
CA ARG A 94 8.59 -8.60 8.34
C ARG A 94 8.59 -9.85 9.19
N MET A 95 7.43 -10.47 9.39
CA MET A 95 7.35 -11.74 10.14
C MET A 95 8.16 -12.85 9.47
N ARG A 96 8.33 -12.79 8.15
CA ARG A 96 9.04 -13.80 7.36
C ARG A 96 10.51 -13.46 7.14
N ALA A 97 10.88 -12.18 7.18
CA ALA A 97 12.24 -11.72 6.98
C ALA A 97 13.06 -11.88 8.26
N GLY A 98 14.17 -12.61 8.17
CA GLY A 98 15.17 -12.72 9.23
C GLY A 98 16.20 -11.59 9.22
N GLY A 99 15.96 -10.50 8.48
CA GLY A 99 16.93 -9.48 8.09
C GLY A 99 16.38 -8.04 8.12
N VAL A 100 17.26 -7.07 7.86
CA VAL A 100 16.87 -5.66 7.70
C VAL A 100 15.93 -5.54 6.50
N LEU A 101 14.78 -4.91 6.74
CA LEU A 101 13.81 -4.57 5.71
C LEU A 101 13.82 -3.07 5.43
N LYS A 102 13.60 -2.74 4.16
CA LYS A 102 13.38 -1.37 3.69
C LYS A 102 12.04 -1.28 2.98
N PHE A 103 11.31 -0.20 3.23
CA PHE A 103 10.03 0.08 2.61
C PHE A 103 10.03 1.49 2.00
N GLU A 104 9.55 1.59 0.77
CA GLU A 104 9.38 2.86 0.06
C GLU A 104 7.93 3.00 -0.40
N VAL A 105 7.43 4.24 -0.40
CA VAL A 105 6.09 4.58 -0.89
C VAL A 105 6.22 5.67 -1.92
N VAL A 106 5.76 5.38 -3.14
CA VAL A 106 5.69 6.33 -4.25
C VAL A 106 4.23 6.74 -4.41
N TYR A 107 3.98 8.05 -4.45
CA TYR A 107 2.65 8.60 -4.67
C TYR A 107 2.76 9.98 -5.32
N ASP A 108 1.72 10.38 -6.05
CA ASP A 108 1.65 11.68 -6.71
C ASP A 108 0.69 12.60 -5.94
N GLN A 109 1.23 13.69 -5.38
CA GLN A 109 0.44 14.66 -4.61
C GLN A 109 -0.61 15.39 -5.46
N SER A 110 -0.38 15.47 -6.78
CA SER A 110 -1.33 16.11 -7.69
C SER A 110 -2.61 15.30 -7.91
N GLU A 111 -2.64 14.02 -7.48
CA GLU A 111 -3.82 13.14 -7.59
C GLU A 111 -4.86 13.38 -6.50
N GLY A 112 -4.64 14.35 -5.60
CA GLY A 112 -5.58 14.71 -4.53
C GLY A 112 -5.57 13.76 -3.34
N VAL A 113 -4.51 12.95 -3.19
CA VAL A 113 -4.26 12.16 -1.98
C VAL A 113 -3.88 13.08 -0.82
N THR A 114 -4.41 12.80 0.38
CA THR A 114 -4.10 13.63 1.55
C THR A 114 -2.64 13.43 2.01
N PRO A 115 -1.79 14.49 2.04
CA PRO A 115 -0.39 14.36 2.47
C PRO A 115 -0.24 13.82 3.89
N LYS A 116 -1.17 14.18 4.79
CA LYS A 116 -1.20 13.68 6.17
C LYS A 116 -1.30 12.16 6.24
N ALA A 117 -2.11 11.54 5.39
CA ALA A 117 -2.30 10.09 5.38
C ALA A 117 -1.03 9.38 4.86
N MET A 118 -0.42 9.91 3.80
CA MET A 118 0.83 9.37 3.26
C MET A 118 2.00 9.53 4.23
N ASN A 119 2.10 10.68 4.91
CA ASN A 119 3.10 10.89 5.96
C ASN A 119 2.92 9.92 7.14
N LEU A 120 1.67 9.66 7.53
CA LEU A 120 1.39 8.67 8.58
C LEU A 120 1.80 7.26 8.15
N LEU A 121 1.46 6.86 6.93
CA LEU A 121 1.87 5.58 6.36
C LEU A 121 3.39 5.43 6.35
N GLN A 122 4.11 6.42 5.81
CA GLN A 122 5.59 6.41 5.80
C GLN A 122 6.17 6.32 7.21
N LYS A 123 5.59 7.03 8.19
CA LYS A 123 6.02 6.94 9.60
C LYS A 123 5.84 5.51 10.13
N GLN A 124 4.69 4.90 9.90
CA GLN A 124 4.41 3.53 10.34
C GLN A 124 5.38 2.52 9.71
N LEU A 125 5.69 2.67 8.42
CA LEU A 125 6.66 1.83 7.73
C LEU A 125 8.06 1.97 8.33
N ARG A 126 8.52 3.20 8.61
CA ARG A 126 9.82 3.43 9.26
C ARG A 126 9.92 2.80 10.65
N GLU A 127 8.84 2.83 11.44
CA GLU A 127 8.83 2.15 12.74
C GLU A 127 8.95 0.63 12.57
N LEU A 128 8.31 0.07 11.55
CA LEU A 128 8.44 -1.35 11.21
C LEU A 128 9.87 -1.74 10.77
N GLU A 129 10.61 -0.84 10.10
CA GLU A 129 12.03 -1.05 9.77
C GLU A 129 12.91 -1.08 11.03
N LYS A 130 12.69 -0.14 11.95
CA LYS A 130 13.54 0.06 13.15
C LYS A 130 13.43 -1.06 14.16
N GLU A 131 12.23 -1.60 14.36
CA GLU A 131 11.99 -2.60 15.40
C GLU A 131 12.72 -3.93 15.10
N TYR A 132 13.14 -4.19 13.85
CA TYR A 132 14.11 -5.26 13.55
C TYR A 132 15.52 -4.94 14.06
N LYS A 133 16.05 -3.72 13.86
CA LYS A 133 17.40 -3.36 14.35
C LYS A 133 17.55 -3.59 15.85
N LYS A 134 16.50 -3.28 16.62
CA LYS A 134 16.49 -3.54 18.07
C LYS A 134 16.59 -5.04 18.42
N THR A 135 16.04 -5.92 17.59
CA THR A 135 16.08 -7.39 17.81
C THR A 135 17.35 -8.05 17.26
N SER A 136 18.05 -7.45 16.28
CA SER A 136 19.38 -7.89 15.83
C SER A 136 20.49 -7.50 16.81
N ASP A 137 20.46 -6.25 17.31
CA ASP A 137 21.52 -5.73 18.20
C ASP A 137 21.49 -6.45 19.56
N SER A 138 20.29 -6.80 20.04
CA SER A 138 20.11 -7.58 21.27
C SER A 138 20.49 -9.06 21.14
N LYS A 139 20.46 -9.64 19.93
CA LYS A 139 20.99 -11.00 19.68
C LYS A 139 22.51 -11.03 19.57
N THR A 140 23.11 -9.96 19.07
CA THR A 140 24.58 -9.83 18.95
C THR A 140 25.22 -9.60 20.32
N ALA A 141 24.64 -8.72 21.15
CA ALA A 141 25.12 -8.44 22.51
C ALA A 141 25.09 -9.66 23.47
N ARG A 142 24.28 -10.70 23.17
CA ARG A 142 24.22 -11.93 23.98
C ARG A 142 25.27 -12.98 23.60
N ARG A 143 25.98 -12.82 22.48
CA ARG A 143 26.99 -13.80 22.02
C ARG A 143 28.43 -13.41 22.38
N GLU A 144 28.64 -12.22 22.90
CA GLU A 144 29.98 -11.66 23.16
C GLU A 144 30.41 -11.76 24.64
N GLY A 145 29.61 -12.41 25.51
CA GLY A 145 29.86 -12.52 26.94
C GLY A 145 30.29 -13.91 27.46
N ASP A 146 30.60 -14.88 26.58
CA ASP A 146 30.83 -16.29 26.97
C ASP A 146 32.22 -16.83 26.55
N ARG A 147 33.25 -15.98 26.64
CA ARG A 147 34.66 -16.41 26.62
C ARG A 147 35.46 -15.60 27.63
N GLY A 148 35.62 -16.16 28.81
CA GLY A 148 36.53 -15.69 29.85
C GLY A 148 36.70 -16.80 30.88
N ASP A 149 37.60 -17.74 30.55
CA ASP A 149 38.26 -18.65 31.49
C ASP A 149 39.16 -17.84 32.45
#